data_AF-A0A453HA45-F1
#
_entry.id   AF-A0A453HA45-F1
#
_cell.length_a   1.000
_cell.length_b   1.000
_cell.length_c   1.000
_cell.angle_alpha   90.00
_cell.angle_beta   90.00
_cell.angle_gamma   90.00
#
_symmetry.space_group_name_H-M   'P 1'
#
loop_
_entity.id
_entity.type
_entity.pdbx_description
1 polymer ?
#
loop_
_entity_poly.entity_id
_entity_poly.type
_entity_poly.pdbx_seq_one_letter_code
_entity_poly.pdbx_strand_id
1 'polypeptide(L)'
;VWGCIASRGCELNVSAWTIWIHALYAKKHVKEACSYCLDMLEAGLMPQPDTFAKLMKGLKKLYNRQIAAEITEKVRLMAEERHVSFKMYKRRGVKDLEEKPKSKRRKGQKRSRGRQTVQGQSREHADLSDSADDEEFPS
;
A
#
# COMPACT_ATOMS: atom_id res chain seq x y z
N VAL A 1 -13.09 -30.82 6.68
CA VAL A 1 -11.75 -30.54 6.11
C VAL A 1 -10.91 -29.71 7.06
N TRP A 2 -11.09 -28.39 7.19
CA TRP A 2 -10.24 -27.55 8.06
C TRP A 2 -10.10 -28.06 9.51
N GLY A 3 -11.21 -28.40 10.17
CA GLY A 3 -11.18 -28.97 11.52
C GLY A 3 -10.32 -30.24 11.63
N CYS A 4 -10.25 -31.07 10.57
CA CYS A 4 -9.40 -32.27 10.52
C CYS A 4 -7.92 -31.95 10.31
N ILE A 5 -7.58 -30.76 9.79
CA ILE A 5 -6.20 -30.28 9.64
C ILE A 5 -5.73 -29.71 10.98
N ALA A 6 -6.56 -28.86 11.61
CA ALA A 6 -6.29 -28.30 12.93
C ALA A 6 -6.24 -29.38 14.04
N SER A 7 -7.13 -30.37 14.02
CA SER A 7 -7.19 -31.42 15.06
C SER A 7 -6.08 -32.47 14.97
N ARG A 8 -5.28 -32.50 13.91
CA ARG A 8 -4.21 -33.50 13.70
C ARG A 8 -2.87 -33.12 14.36
N GLY A 9 -2.85 -32.06 15.17
CA GLY A 9 -1.63 -31.59 15.83
C GLY A 9 -0.62 -30.96 14.86
N CYS A 10 -1.02 -30.66 13.62
CA CYS A 10 -0.18 -29.93 12.69
C CYS A 10 -0.14 -28.46 13.11
N GLU A 11 1.03 -27.94 13.52
CA GLU A 11 1.23 -26.51 13.73
C GLU A 11 0.95 -25.76 12.43
N LEU A 12 -0.19 -25.06 12.40
CA LEU A 12 -0.65 -24.33 11.22
C LEU A 12 0.21 -23.08 11.03
N ASN A 13 1.19 -23.16 10.14
CA ASN A 13 2.03 -22.02 9.79
C ASN A 13 1.23 -20.89 9.08
N VAL A 14 1.83 -19.70 9.00
CA VAL A 14 1.28 -18.50 8.34
C VAL A 14 0.74 -18.78 6.93
N SER A 15 1.38 -19.68 6.19
CA SER A 15 0.99 -20.06 4.83
C SER A 15 -0.30 -20.87 4.80
N ALA A 16 -0.47 -21.84 5.70
CA ALA A 16 -1.67 -22.67 5.79
C ALA A 16 -2.93 -21.84 6.11
N TRP A 17 -2.84 -20.96 7.11
CA TRP A 17 -3.90 -19.97 7.42
C TRP A 17 -4.20 -19.07 6.21
N THR A 18 -3.15 -18.53 5.57
CA THR A 18 -3.31 -17.66 4.40
C THR A 18 -4.02 -18.37 3.24
N ILE A 19 -3.65 -19.60 2.92
CA ILE A 19 -4.30 -20.41 1.86
C ILE A 19 -5.78 -20.62 2.18
N TRP A 20 -6.11 -20.99 3.42
CA TRP A 20 -7.49 -21.21 3.84
C TRP A 20 -8.35 -19.93 3.76
N ILE A 21 -7.84 -18.82 4.29
CA ILE A 21 -8.49 -17.49 4.22
C ILE A 21 -8.72 -17.07 2.75
N HIS A 22 -7.75 -17.28 1.86
CA HIS A 22 -7.88 -16.94 0.44
C HIS A 22 -8.91 -17.83 -0.27
N ALA A 23 -8.98 -19.13 0.07
CA ALA A 23 -9.96 -20.06 -0.49
C ALA A 23 -11.40 -19.67 -0.09
N LEU A 24 -11.63 -19.32 1.18
CA LEU A 24 -12.93 -18.81 1.65
C LEU A 24 -13.30 -17.50 0.97
N TYR A 25 -12.35 -16.57 0.86
CA TYR A 25 -12.56 -15.29 0.18
C TYR A 25 -12.91 -15.46 -1.31
N ALA A 26 -12.27 -16.40 -2.00
CA ALA A 26 -12.58 -16.73 -3.40
C ALA A 26 -14.02 -17.23 -3.56
N LYS A 27 -14.49 -18.07 -2.63
CA LYS A 27 -15.87 -18.57 -2.55
C LYS A 27 -16.90 -17.54 -2.04
N LYS A 28 -16.50 -16.27 -1.79
CA LYS A 28 -17.32 -15.17 -1.22
C LYS A 28 -17.68 -15.32 0.27
N HIS A 29 -17.13 -16.29 0.99
CA HIS A 29 -17.31 -16.46 2.44
C HIS A 29 -16.45 -15.45 3.22
N VAL A 30 -16.65 -14.16 2.98
CA VAL A 30 -15.81 -13.09 3.54
C VAL A 30 -15.94 -13.02 5.07
N LYS A 31 -17.13 -13.26 5.63
CA LYS A 31 -17.33 -13.27 7.10
C LYS A 31 -16.48 -14.37 7.77
N GLU A 32 -16.54 -15.60 7.26
CA GLU A 32 -15.72 -16.72 7.74
C GLU A 32 -14.23 -16.45 7.53
N ALA A 33 -13.84 -15.94 6.35
CA ALA A 33 -12.45 -15.56 6.06
C ALA A 33 -11.90 -14.48 7.03
N CYS A 34 -12.77 -13.65 7.61
CA CYS A 34 -12.41 -12.68 8.64
C CYS A 34 -12.34 -13.34 10.03
N SER A 35 -13.23 -14.27 10.36
CA SER A 35 -13.14 -15.07 11.60
C SER A 35 -11.82 -15.82 11.66
N TYR A 36 -11.47 -16.59 10.61
CA TYR A 36 -10.17 -17.29 10.56
C TYR A 36 -8.95 -16.35 10.54
N CYS A 37 -9.14 -15.06 10.22
CA CYS A 37 -8.08 -14.06 10.37
C CYS A 37 -7.93 -13.58 11.83
N LEU A 38 -9.01 -13.56 12.61
CA LEU A 38 -8.97 -13.31 14.05
C LEU A 38 -8.36 -14.51 14.79
N ASP A 39 -8.79 -15.74 14.45
CA ASP A 39 -8.22 -16.98 14.99
C ASP A 39 -6.71 -17.08 14.73
N MET A 40 -6.27 -16.67 13.53
CA MET A 40 -4.84 -16.59 13.17
C MET A 40 -4.06 -15.60 14.05
N LEU A 41 -4.64 -14.44 14.34
CA LEU A 41 -4.03 -13.42 15.21
C LEU A 41 -3.95 -13.91 16.66
N GLU A 42 -5.00 -14.58 17.14
CA GLU A 42 -5.08 -15.18 18.48
C GLU A 42 -4.12 -16.37 18.66
N ALA A 43 -3.87 -17.14 17.60
CA ALA A 43 -2.78 -18.11 17.52
C ALA A 43 -1.36 -17.47 17.45
N GLY A 44 -1.24 -16.15 17.62
CA GLY A 44 0.05 -15.47 17.60
C GLY A 44 0.68 -15.35 16.21
N LEU A 45 -0.10 -15.43 15.12
CA LEU A 45 0.38 -15.36 13.75
C LEU A 45 -0.13 -14.10 13.04
N MET A 46 0.77 -13.32 12.45
CA MET A 46 0.38 -12.13 11.71
C MET A 46 -0.07 -12.49 10.27
N PRO A 47 -1.24 -12.01 9.80
CA PRO A 47 -1.67 -12.19 8.42
C PRO A 47 -0.72 -11.44 7.47
N GLN A 48 -0.43 -12.02 6.32
CA GLN A 48 0.37 -11.33 5.29
C GLN A 48 -0.32 -10.01 4.87
N PRO A 49 0.44 -8.92 4.59
CA PRO A 49 -0.15 -7.60 4.31
C PRO A 49 -1.07 -7.57 3.09
N ASP A 50 -0.87 -8.48 2.12
CA ASP A 50 -1.79 -8.66 0.99
C ASP A 50 -3.08 -9.41 1.37
N THR A 51 -3.01 -10.38 2.27
CA THR A 51 -4.18 -11.05 2.87
C THR A 51 -5.03 -10.03 3.64
N PHE A 52 -4.39 -9.24 4.51
CA PHE A 52 -5.04 -8.16 5.25
C PHE A 52 -5.73 -7.15 4.31
N ALA A 53 -5.02 -6.67 3.28
CA ALA A 53 -5.56 -5.72 2.30
C ALA A 53 -6.79 -6.28 1.55
N LYS A 54 -6.75 -7.57 1.20
CA LYS A 54 -7.86 -8.27 0.54
C LYS A 54 -9.08 -8.37 1.44
N LEU A 55 -8.90 -8.69 2.72
CA LEU A 55 -9.98 -8.75 3.72
C LEU A 55 -10.62 -7.38 3.96
N MET A 56 -9.82 -6.32 4.17
CA MET A 56 -10.32 -4.95 4.36
C MET A 56 -11.17 -4.48 3.15
N LYS A 57 -10.73 -4.79 1.93
CA LYS A 57 -11.48 -4.50 0.69
C LYS A 57 -12.80 -5.28 0.61
N GLY A 58 -12.86 -6.50 1.16
CA GLY A 58 -14.08 -7.30 1.25
C GLY A 58 -15.07 -6.74 2.29
N LEU A 59 -14.59 -6.49 3.51
CA LEU A 59 -15.39 -5.94 4.61
C LEU A 59 -16.00 -4.57 4.27
N LYS A 60 -15.23 -3.70 3.58
CA LYS A 60 -15.73 -2.42 3.06
C LYS A 60 -16.94 -2.58 2.14
N LYS A 61 -16.96 -3.61 1.28
CA LYS A 61 -18.09 -3.90 0.38
C LYS A 61 -19.31 -4.46 1.11
N LEU A 62 -19.10 -5.15 2.23
CA LEU A 62 -20.15 -5.73 3.06
C LEU A 62 -20.62 -4.79 4.18
N TYR A 63 -20.14 -3.53 4.18
CA TYR A 63 -20.42 -2.51 5.20
C TYR A 63 -20.11 -2.93 6.66
N ASN A 64 -19.35 -4.01 6.85
CA ASN A 64 -19.06 -4.57 8.15
C ASN A 64 -17.83 -3.88 8.77
N ARG A 65 -18.03 -2.64 9.24
CA ARG A 65 -16.98 -1.77 9.76
C ARG A 65 -16.39 -2.28 11.08
N GLN A 66 -17.20 -2.92 11.93
CA GLN A 66 -16.78 -3.45 13.24
C GLN A 66 -15.68 -4.51 13.10
N ILE A 67 -15.90 -5.56 12.31
CA ILE A 67 -14.88 -6.61 12.08
C ILE A 67 -13.62 -6.03 11.42
N ALA A 68 -13.77 -5.01 10.55
CA ALA A 68 -12.62 -4.36 9.92
C ALA A 68 -11.77 -3.59 10.94
N ALA A 69 -12.40 -2.89 11.88
CA ALA A 69 -11.73 -2.19 12.97
C ALA A 69 -11.02 -3.18 13.91
N GLU A 70 -11.69 -4.26 14.32
CA GLU A 70 -11.11 -5.27 15.22
C GLU A 70 -9.85 -5.93 14.64
N ILE A 71 -9.91 -6.41 13.38
CA ILE A 71 -8.75 -7.01 12.71
C ILE A 71 -7.64 -5.95 12.55
N THR A 72 -7.98 -4.70 12.24
CA THR A 72 -6.98 -3.62 12.11
C THR A 72 -6.27 -3.35 13.43
N GLU A 73 -6.99 -3.32 14.55
CA GLU A 73 -6.41 -3.05 15.87
C GLU A 73 -5.58 -4.23 16.40
N LYS A 74 -6.06 -5.48 16.27
CA LYS A 74 -5.26 -6.67 16.61
C LYS A 74 -3.95 -6.72 15.80
N VAL A 75 -4.00 -6.43 14.49
CA VAL A 75 -2.79 -6.32 13.65
C VAL A 75 -1.88 -5.16 14.08
N ARG A 76 -2.44 -4.04 14.57
CA ARG A 76 -1.67 -2.89 15.08
C ARG A 76 -0.91 -3.26 16.35
N LEU A 77 -1.58 -3.86 17.33
CA LEU A 77 -1.01 -4.27 18.60
C LEU A 77 0.10 -5.32 18.41
N MET A 78 -0.14 -6.36 17.59
CA MET A 78 0.89 -7.36 17.28
C MET A 78 2.07 -6.80 16.48
N ALA A 79 1.84 -5.78 15.63
CA ALA A 79 2.92 -5.09 14.93
C ALA A 79 3.80 -4.28 15.90
N GLU A 80 3.19 -3.66 16.91
CA GLU A 80 3.89 -2.90 17.96
C GLU A 80 4.72 -3.83 18.86
N GLU A 81 4.10 -4.91 19.37
CA GLU A 81 4.76 -5.99 20.14
C GLU A 81 6.00 -6.55 19.43
N ARG A 82 5.89 -6.82 18.12
CA ARG A 82 6.96 -7.45 17.31
C ARG A 82 7.88 -6.46 16.62
N HIS A 83 7.72 -5.16 16.91
CA HIS A 83 8.44 -4.04 16.29
C HIS A 83 8.41 -4.05 14.75
N VAL A 84 7.31 -4.55 14.17
CA VAL A 84 7.07 -4.59 12.72
C VAL A 84 6.40 -3.31 12.26
N SER A 85 6.82 -2.74 11.13
CA SER A 85 6.25 -1.48 10.65
C SER A 85 4.80 -1.65 10.15
N PHE A 86 3.82 -1.21 10.97
CA PHE A 86 2.39 -1.16 10.60
C PHE A 86 2.11 -0.38 9.29
N LYS A 87 3.07 0.46 8.85
CA LYS A 87 3.08 1.16 7.56
C LYS A 87 2.92 0.22 6.34
N MET A 88 3.22 -1.08 6.47
CA MET A 88 2.96 -2.07 5.42
C MET A 88 1.48 -2.43 5.27
N TYR A 89 0.74 -2.55 6.39
CA TYR A 89 -0.71 -2.78 6.40
C TYR A 89 -1.49 -1.52 6.03
N LYS A 90 -1.11 -0.35 6.60
CA LYS A 90 -1.78 0.94 6.33
C LYS A 90 -1.70 1.38 4.86
N ARG A 91 -0.63 1.00 4.12
CA ARG A 91 -0.50 1.32 2.68
C ARG A 91 -1.40 0.51 1.76
N ARG A 92 -1.78 -0.73 2.13
CA ARG A 92 -2.51 -1.66 1.25
C ARG A 92 -4.00 -1.87 1.65
N GLY A 93 -4.35 -1.80 2.94
CA GLY A 93 -5.73 -2.09 3.41
C GLY A 93 -6.52 -0.93 4.04
N VAL A 94 -5.89 -0.10 4.88
CA VAL A 94 -6.61 0.79 5.83
C VAL A 94 -6.99 2.16 5.24
N LYS A 95 -6.39 2.56 4.12
CA LYS A 95 -6.46 3.92 3.53
C LYS A 95 -7.88 4.44 3.20
N ASP A 96 -8.85 3.52 3.18
CA ASP A 96 -10.24 3.69 2.79
C ASP A 96 -11.25 3.53 3.94
N LEU A 97 -10.79 3.09 5.13
CA LEU A 97 -11.58 2.86 6.34
C LEU A 97 -11.50 4.03 7.31
N GLU A 98 -10.35 4.73 7.33
CA GLU A 98 -10.26 6.04 7.96
C GLU A 98 -11.05 7.05 7.12
N GLU A 99 -12.28 7.28 7.56
CA GLU A 99 -13.24 8.17 6.93
C GLU A 99 -12.76 9.62 7.04
N LYS A 100 -11.86 10.04 6.13
CA LYS A 100 -11.63 11.46 5.91
C LYS A 100 -12.98 12.10 5.63
N PRO A 101 -13.44 13.08 6.45
CA PRO A 101 -14.74 13.70 6.24
C PRO A 101 -14.79 14.24 4.82
N LYS A 102 -15.88 13.93 4.10
CA LYS A 102 -16.03 14.24 2.68
C LYS A 102 -16.12 15.76 2.47
N SER A 103 -14.98 16.44 2.42
CA SER A 103 -14.92 17.80 1.90
C SER A 103 -15.38 17.78 0.45
N LYS A 104 -16.37 18.64 0.14
CA LYS A 104 -17.04 18.66 -1.17
C LYS A 104 -16.01 18.86 -2.29
N ARG A 105 -16.26 18.18 -3.42
CA ARG A 105 -15.45 18.25 -4.66
C ARG A 105 -15.21 19.72 -5.07
N ARG A 106 -13.96 20.19 -5.12
CA ARG A 106 -13.60 21.24 -6.09
C ARG A 106 -13.36 20.58 -7.45
N LYS A 107 -14.14 21.00 -8.46
CA LYS A 107 -13.83 20.70 -9.86
C LYS A 107 -12.49 21.37 -10.22
N GLY A 108 -11.70 20.69 -11.04
CA GLY A 108 -10.57 21.30 -11.75
C GLY A 108 -9.23 21.26 -11.02
N GLN A 109 -8.35 20.35 -11.44
CA GLN A 109 -7.23 20.74 -12.28
C GLN A 109 -6.66 19.50 -13.00
N LYS A 110 -6.62 19.54 -14.34
CA LYS A 110 -5.75 18.66 -15.12
C LYS A 110 -4.32 18.98 -14.69
N ARG A 111 -3.59 18.03 -14.10
CA ARG A 111 -2.13 18.12 -14.04
C ARG A 111 -1.60 17.41 -15.28
N SER A 112 -1.07 18.20 -16.20
CA SER A 112 -0.49 17.76 -17.46
C SER A 112 0.63 16.75 -17.22
N ARG A 113 0.63 15.68 -18.01
CA ARG A 113 1.82 14.83 -18.15
C ARG A 113 2.86 15.62 -18.94
N GLY A 114 3.83 16.20 -18.25
CA GLY A 114 5.01 16.80 -18.88
C GLY A 114 5.79 15.72 -19.61
N ARG A 115 5.59 15.60 -20.93
CA ARG A 115 6.36 14.74 -21.82
C ARG A 115 7.67 15.46 -22.12
N GLN A 116 8.81 14.84 -21.83
CA GLN A 116 10.10 15.34 -22.28
C GLN A 116 10.11 15.44 -23.81
N THR A 117 10.69 16.53 -24.33
CA THR A 117 10.95 16.73 -25.74
C THR A 117 12.28 17.48 -25.87
N VAL A 118 13.16 16.93 -26.68
CA VAL A 118 14.51 17.42 -27.01
C VAL A 118 14.41 18.28 -28.28
N GLN A 119 15.47 19.04 -28.60
CA GLN A 119 15.64 19.95 -29.76
C GLN A 119 15.03 21.36 -29.56
N GLY A 120 15.62 22.43 -30.12
CA GLY A 120 16.72 22.46 -31.10
C GLY A 120 17.49 23.78 -31.19
N GLN A 121 18.37 23.88 -32.19
CA GLN A 121 19.33 24.96 -32.43
C GLN A 121 18.72 26.18 -33.15
N SER A 122 19.25 27.37 -32.89
CA SER A 122 19.43 28.51 -33.83
C SER A 122 20.45 29.47 -33.17
N ARG A 123 21.63 29.81 -33.73
CA ARG A 123 21.96 30.54 -34.97
C ARG A 123 21.56 32.01 -34.96
N GLU A 124 22.49 32.88 -34.57
CA GLU A 124 22.61 34.29 -35.00
C GLU A 124 24.11 34.59 -35.27
N HIS A 125 24.40 35.51 -36.19
CA HIS A 125 25.75 35.77 -36.76
C HIS A 125 25.86 37.25 -37.19
N ALA A 126 27.09 37.79 -37.18
CA ALA A 126 27.47 39.19 -37.46
C ALA A 126 27.21 40.16 -36.27
N ASP A 127 27.96 41.26 -36.06
CA ASP A 127 29.08 41.84 -36.83
C ASP A 127 30.13 42.54 -35.91
N LEU A 128 31.03 43.36 -36.48
CA LEU A 128 32.32 43.85 -35.94
C LEU A 128 32.27 45.02 -34.91
N SER A 129 33.48 45.33 -34.41
CA SER A 129 33.96 46.53 -33.66
C SER A 129 33.78 46.51 -32.13
N ASP A 130 34.71 47.01 -31.30
CA ASP A 130 35.86 47.89 -31.57
C ASP A 130 37.08 47.63 -30.63
N SER A 131 38.29 47.96 -31.11
CA SER A 131 39.56 48.37 -30.45
C SER A 131 39.85 48.00 -28.98
N ALA A 132 40.93 47.25 -28.67
CA ALA A 132 42.33 47.73 -28.42
C ALA A 132 42.66 47.76 -26.89
N ASP A 133 43.81 47.31 -26.36
CA ASP A 133 44.95 46.58 -26.96
C ASP A 133 45.13 45.15 -26.37
N ASP A 134 46.10 44.71 -25.54
CA ASP A 134 47.22 45.32 -24.78
C ASP A 134 48.35 44.28 -24.52
N GLU A 135 49.56 44.72 -24.14
CA GLU A 135 50.82 43.98 -23.84
C GLU A 135 50.82 43.33 -22.42
N GLU A 136 51.73 42.45 -21.94
CA GLU A 136 53.00 41.87 -22.45
C GLU A 136 53.25 40.50 -21.74
N PHE A 137 53.91 39.53 -22.39
CA PHE A 137 54.61 38.40 -21.73
C PHE A 137 56.09 38.79 -21.61
N PRO A 138 56.83 38.47 -20.51
CA PRO A 138 57.50 37.15 -20.41
C PRO A 138 57.76 36.70 -18.94
N SER A 139 58.47 35.61 -18.59
CA SER A 139 59.26 34.61 -19.35
C SER A 139 59.02 33.19 -18.82
#